data_AF-A0A1Z9J1L5-F1
#
_entry.id   AF-A0A1Z9J1L5-F1
#
_cell.length_a   1.000
_cell.length_b   1.000
_cell.length_c   1.000
_cell.angle_alpha   90.00
_cell.angle_beta   90.00
_cell.angle_gamma   90.00
#
_symmetry.space_group_name_H-M   'P 1'
#
loop_
_entity.id
_entity.type
_entity.pdbx_description
1 polymer ?
#
loop_
_entity_poly.entity_id
_entity_poly.type
_entity_poly.pdbx_seq_one_letter_code
_entity_poly.pdbx_strand_id
1 'polypeptide(L)'
;MFKLSKLLKKTRSIFDNLFSIERDYFTIGGFKKDLSFFFKKRNIFHHFIDRIKFQYYPKLLMSSSFPTHLEVEAASKCQMRCPMCYTTYMKDHFKGIMKMDLYKKIIDEAADNNTYSIKLSWRGEPLLNPNLVEMIKYAKKKGIKDVAFLTNAELLNDKKSKELIESGLDWISISADGTDEIYNKIRFPAKFNETIEKIKTFKKIRDEKKQTKPLIRVQSILTALENNSSKFYKSWEGIVDKINVISDHIRDYETDTKKIEYNEMFLCPKPFQRLTIGHDGKVHQCINDYDGKNILGNVLSQSIKEVWDGEQNRKLRNSFKNHTFLKENVSCNYCSYAFAQEKSSLTKIVEGLNLKIKRYKSAHKVVDNGKVLETPESLIPLNKIEEYRKMLKKENSN
;
A
#
# COMPACT_ATOMS: atom_id res chain seq x y z
N MET A 1 8.53 -38.65 -6.81
CA MET A 1 7.84 -37.35 -6.97
C MET A 1 7.23 -36.78 -5.66
N PHE A 2 6.71 -37.59 -4.74
CA PHE A 2 6.01 -37.09 -3.53
C PHE A 2 6.92 -36.39 -2.48
N LYS A 3 8.20 -36.79 -2.36
CA LYS A 3 9.17 -36.14 -1.45
C LYS A 3 9.61 -34.76 -1.95
N LEU A 4 9.78 -34.58 -3.25
CA LEU A 4 10.17 -33.29 -3.86
C LEU A 4 9.06 -32.24 -3.73
N SER A 5 7.79 -32.64 -3.86
CA SER A 5 6.65 -31.73 -3.69
C SER A 5 6.44 -31.28 -2.24
N LYS A 6 6.73 -32.14 -1.25
CA LYS A 6 6.77 -31.78 0.17
C LYS A 6 7.94 -30.84 0.49
N LEU A 7 9.11 -31.08 -0.09
CA LEU A 7 10.28 -30.22 0.07
C LEU A 7 10.04 -28.83 -0.55
N LEU A 8 9.44 -28.77 -1.75
CA LEU A 8 9.04 -27.53 -2.42
C LEU A 8 7.93 -26.78 -1.67
N LYS A 9 6.99 -27.48 -1.02
CA LYS A 9 5.97 -26.87 -0.15
C LYS A 9 6.57 -26.31 1.15
N LYS A 10 7.53 -27.02 1.76
CA LYS A 10 8.20 -26.60 2.99
C LYS A 10 9.14 -25.42 2.74
N THR A 11 9.89 -25.43 1.63
CA THR A 11 10.71 -24.29 1.19
C THR A 11 9.84 -23.09 0.80
N ARG A 12 8.72 -23.29 0.09
CA ARG A 12 7.74 -22.23 -0.18
C ARG A 12 7.16 -21.63 1.12
N SER A 13 6.81 -22.43 2.11
CA SER A 13 6.36 -21.95 3.42
C SER A 13 7.43 -21.16 4.18
N ILE A 14 8.70 -21.58 4.10
CA ILE A 14 9.82 -20.85 4.72
C ILE A 14 10.05 -19.51 4.00
N PHE A 15 10.01 -19.49 2.67
CA PHE A 15 10.12 -18.26 1.87
C PHE A 15 8.93 -17.32 2.11
N ASP A 16 7.69 -17.82 2.06
CA ASP A 16 6.48 -17.02 2.29
C ASP A 16 6.46 -16.42 3.72
N ASN A 17 6.97 -17.14 4.73
CA ASN A 17 7.15 -16.65 6.10
C ASN A 17 8.37 -15.72 6.28
N LEU A 18 9.40 -15.85 5.43
CA LEU A 18 10.56 -14.93 5.41
C LEU A 18 10.19 -13.56 4.82
N PHE A 19 9.18 -13.50 3.95
CA PHE A 19 8.85 -12.31 3.16
C PHE A 19 7.51 -11.63 3.47
N SER A 20 6.63 -12.20 4.31
CA SER A 20 5.32 -11.58 4.62
C SER A 20 5.21 -11.08 6.08
N ILE A 21 5.40 -9.77 6.26
CA ILE A 21 4.90 -9.04 7.45
C ILE A 21 3.48 -8.54 7.22
N GLU A 22 3.16 -8.18 5.99
CA GLU A 22 1.86 -7.65 5.65
C GLU A 22 0.88 -8.82 5.53
N ARG A 23 0.31 -9.22 6.68
CA ARG A 23 -0.68 -10.30 6.82
C ARG A 23 -1.84 -10.16 5.82
N ASP A 24 -2.09 -8.95 5.37
CA ASP A 24 -3.23 -8.57 4.57
C ASP A 24 -2.90 -8.46 3.07
N TYR A 25 -1.68 -8.85 2.65
CA TYR A 25 -1.16 -8.70 1.29
C TYR A 25 -0.88 -10.05 0.65
N PHE A 26 -1.41 -10.30 -0.55
CA PHE A 26 -1.08 -11.52 -1.29
C PHE A 26 -0.97 -11.28 -2.79
N THR A 27 -0.27 -12.21 -3.46
CA THR A 27 0.04 -12.16 -4.88
C THR A 27 -0.66 -13.27 -5.64
N ILE A 28 -1.23 -12.94 -6.79
CA ILE A 28 -1.82 -13.90 -7.73
C ILE A 28 -0.78 -14.19 -8.82
N GLY A 29 -0.48 -15.48 -9.06
CA GLY A 29 0.47 -15.90 -10.10
C GLY A 29 1.46 -17.01 -9.73
N GLY A 30 1.55 -17.37 -8.45
CA GLY A 30 2.33 -18.52 -7.95
C GLY A 30 3.85 -18.32 -7.91
N PHE A 31 4.54 -19.29 -7.28
CA PHE A 31 5.96 -19.21 -6.90
C PHE A 31 6.93 -18.89 -8.05
N LYS A 32 6.70 -19.43 -9.27
CA LYS A 32 7.56 -19.14 -10.43
C LYS A 32 7.51 -17.67 -10.84
N LYS A 33 6.32 -17.05 -10.85
CA LYS A 33 6.16 -15.63 -11.17
C LYS A 33 6.80 -14.77 -10.08
N ASP A 34 6.64 -15.14 -8.80
CA ASP A 34 7.29 -14.44 -7.68
C ASP A 34 8.82 -14.53 -7.73
N LEU A 35 9.37 -15.69 -8.12
CA LEU A 35 10.81 -15.87 -8.26
C LEU A 35 11.38 -15.06 -9.45
N SER A 36 10.73 -15.13 -10.62
CA SER A 36 11.08 -14.29 -11.77
C SER A 36 11.04 -12.80 -11.42
N PHE A 37 10.01 -12.40 -10.67
CA PHE A 37 9.84 -11.04 -10.18
C PHE A 37 10.98 -10.63 -9.23
N PHE A 38 11.38 -11.50 -8.31
CA PHE A 38 12.49 -11.24 -7.39
C PHE A 38 13.80 -10.98 -8.13
N PHE A 39 14.12 -11.77 -9.16
CA PHE A 39 15.34 -11.61 -9.94
C PHE A 39 15.36 -10.35 -10.82
N LYS A 40 14.19 -9.77 -11.15
CA LYS A 40 14.11 -8.47 -11.83
C LYS A 40 14.42 -7.27 -10.93
N LYS A 41 14.60 -7.46 -9.62
CA LYS A 41 14.99 -6.38 -8.70
C LYS A 41 16.44 -5.98 -8.92
N ARG A 42 16.71 -4.67 -8.84
CA ARG A 42 18.08 -4.15 -8.74
C ARG A 42 18.54 -4.30 -7.29
N ASN A 43 19.84 -4.41 -7.07
CA ASN A 43 20.43 -4.43 -5.72
C ASN A 43 19.96 -5.61 -4.83
N ILE A 44 19.90 -6.83 -5.38
CA ILE A 44 19.36 -8.03 -4.69
C ILE A 44 19.95 -8.22 -3.27
N PHE A 45 21.27 -8.03 -3.11
CA PHE A 45 21.92 -8.15 -1.80
C PHE A 45 21.41 -7.10 -0.79
N HIS A 46 21.37 -5.83 -1.18
CA HIS A 46 20.83 -4.75 -0.34
C HIS A 46 19.35 -4.97 -0.04
N HIS A 47 18.60 -5.44 -1.04
CA HIS A 47 17.20 -5.80 -0.87
C HIS A 47 17.04 -6.89 0.18
N PHE A 48 17.86 -7.94 0.14
CA PHE A 48 17.83 -9.03 1.09
C PHE A 48 18.13 -8.55 2.52
N ILE A 49 19.17 -7.74 2.71
CA ILE A 49 19.51 -7.14 4.02
C ILE A 49 18.36 -6.28 4.54
N ASP A 50 17.83 -5.38 3.70
CA ASP A 50 16.71 -4.53 4.09
C ASP A 50 15.49 -5.37 4.46
N ARG A 51 15.17 -6.42 3.70
CA ARG A 51 14.05 -7.32 4.04
C ARG A 51 14.27 -8.04 5.37
N ILE A 52 15.49 -8.45 5.71
CA ILE A 52 15.77 -8.99 7.05
C ILE A 52 15.46 -7.94 8.12
N LYS A 53 15.99 -6.72 8.01
CA LYS A 53 15.73 -5.65 8.98
C LYS A 53 14.23 -5.37 9.09
N PHE A 54 13.58 -5.18 7.94
CA PHE A 54 12.16 -4.93 7.86
C PHE A 54 11.38 -6.04 8.58
N GLN A 55 11.68 -7.31 8.31
CA GLN A 55 10.95 -8.49 8.84
C GLN A 55 11.17 -8.78 10.32
N TYR A 56 12.40 -8.69 10.78
CA TYR A 56 12.76 -9.20 12.10
C TYR A 56 12.87 -8.10 13.16
N TYR A 57 13.30 -6.89 12.81
CA TYR A 57 13.50 -5.84 13.82
C TYR A 57 12.21 -5.51 14.58
N PRO A 58 11.04 -5.35 13.93
CA PRO A 58 9.83 -5.06 14.66
C PRO A 58 9.37 -6.23 15.54
N LYS A 59 9.59 -7.49 15.10
CA LYS A 59 9.29 -8.68 15.92
C LYS A 59 10.13 -8.74 17.20
N LEU A 60 11.32 -8.15 17.15
CA LEU A 60 12.24 -7.99 18.28
C LEU A 60 12.07 -6.65 19.02
N LEU A 61 11.08 -5.82 18.64
CA LEU A 61 10.85 -4.48 19.19
C LEU A 61 12.07 -3.55 19.07
N MET A 62 12.87 -3.76 18.02
CA MET A 62 14.06 -3.00 17.67
C MET A 62 13.80 -2.10 16.46
N SER A 63 14.57 -1.01 16.35
CA SER A 63 14.58 -0.15 15.17
C SER A 63 16.02 -0.01 14.65
N SER A 64 16.16 0.25 13.35
CA SER A 64 17.45 0.68 12.79
C SER A 64 17.81 2.08 13.32
N SER A 65 19.08 2.47 13.17
CA SER A 65 19.55 3.82 13.51
C SER A 65 18.85 4.93 12.71
N PHE A 66 18.29 4.60 11.55
CA PHE A 66 17.52 5.49 10.69
C PHE A 66 16.40 4.67 9.99
N PRO A 67 15.25 5.26 9.59
CA PRO A 67 14.21 4.52 8.87
C PRO A 67 14.74 3.94 7.56
N THR A 68 14.51 2.64 7.33
CA THR A 68 14.94 1.98 6.09
C THR A 68 13.97 2.21 4.93
N HIS A 69 12.77 2.71 5.24
CA HIS A 69 11.74 3.08 4.28
C HIS A 69 11.10 4.43 4.61
N LEU A 70 10.89 5.26 3.60
CA LEU A 70 10.10 6.50 3.73
C LEU A 70 8.89 6.46 2.80
N GLU A 71 7.73 6.82 3.35
CA GLU A 71 6.53 7.11 2.57
C GLU A 71 6.40 8.62 2.49
N VAL A 72 6.59 9.19 1.30
CA VAL A 72 6.67 10.62 1.07
C VAL A 72 5.52 11.03 0.16
N GLU A 73 4.64 11.88 0.64
CA GLU A 73 3.44 12.26 -0.10
C GLU A 73 3.75 13.30 -1.17
N ALA A 74 3.94 12.85 -2.42
CA ALA A 74 4.19 13.76 -3.54
C ALA A 74 3.02 14.74 -3.77
N ALA A 75 1.78 14.26 -3.64
CA ALA A 75 0.58 15.08 -3.65
C ALA A 75 -0.51 14.42 -2.79
N SER A 76 -1.22 15.23 -2.01
CA SER A 76 -2.43 14.82 -1.28
C SER A 76 -3.71 15.13 -2.07
N LYS A 77 -3.60 15.83 -3.20
CA LYS A 77 -4.70 16.03 -4.16
C LYS A 77 -4.96 14.76 -4.97
N CYS A 78 -6.20 14.54 -5.38
CA CYS A 78 -6.58 13.46 -6.29
C CYS A 78 -7.79 13.89 -7.13
N GLN A 79 -7.80 13.53 -8.40
CA GLN A 79 -8.88 13.83 -9.34
C GLN A 79 -10.03 12.81 -9.30
N MET A 80 -9.86 11.69 -8.59
CA MET A 80 -10.90 10.67 -8.43
C MET A 80 -11.75 10.90 -7.17
N ARG A 81 -12.97 10.36 -7.18
CA ARG A 81 -13.93 10.42 -6.06
C ARG A 81 -14.28 9.02 -5.57
N CYS A 82 -13.26 8.25 -5.22
CA CYS A 82 -13.44 6.88 -4.76
C CYS A 82 -14.22 6.88 -3.43
N PRO A 83 -15.28 6.07 -3.27
CA PRO A 83 -16.17 6.15 -2.11
C PRO A 83 -15.50 5.73 -0.79
N MET A 84 -14.46 4.91 -0.85
CA MET A 84 -13.69 4.48 0.32
C MET A 84 -12.47 5.36 0.63
N CYS A 85 -12.23 6.43 -0.14
CA CYS A 85 -10.99 7.18 -0.05
C CYS A 85 -11.12 8.37 0.90
N TYR A 86 -10.23 8.44 1.88
CA TYR A 86 -10.16 9.57 2.81
C TYR A 86 -10.00 10.92 2.08
N THR A 87 -9.23 10.96 0.99
CA THR A 87 -9.00 12.19 0.19
C THR A 87 -10.28 12.80 -0.36
N THR A 88 -11.32 12.00 -0.60
CA THR A 88 -12.65 12.47 -1.04
C THR A 88 -13.32 13.32 0.04
N TYR A 89 -13.12 13.00 1.32
CA TYR A 89 -13.74 13.65 2.47
C TYR A 89 -12.82 14.68 3.15
N MET A 90 -11.52 14.65 2.83
CA MET A 90 -10.55 15.62 3.34
C MET A 90 -10.86 17.02 2.78
N LYS A 91 -10.90 18.03 3.66
CA LYS A 91 -11.10 19.43 3.26
C LYS A 91 -9.95 19.91 2.37
N ASP A 92 -10.27 20.73 1.37
CA ASP A 92 -9.29 21.11 0.33
C ASP A 92 -8.09 21.91 0.86
N HIS A 93 -8.25 22.69 1.93
CA HIS A 93 -7.13 23.44 2.53
C HIS A 93 -6.08 22.53 3.21
N PHE A 94 -6.38 21.25 3.44
CA PHE A 94 -5.40 20.26 3.89
C PHE A 94 -4.68 19.55 2.72
N LYS A 95 -5.16 19.75 1.48
CA LYS A 95 -4.57 19.16 0.27
C LYS A 95 -3.49 20.07 -0.33
N GLY A 96 -2.45 19.46 -0.88
CA GLY A 96 -1.34 20.17 -1.50
C GLY A 96 -0.41 19.25 -2.28
N ILE A 97 0.69 19.85 -2.73
CA ILE A 97 1.71 19.23 -3.56
C ILE A 97 3.04 19.50 -2.88
N MET A 98 3.84 18.46 -2.68
CA MET A 98 5.15 18.59 -2.05
C MET A 98 6.07 19.44 -2.93
N LYS A 99 6.65 20.49 -2.33
CA LYS A 99 7.65 21.33 -2.98
C LYS A 99 8.95 20.55 -3.18
N MET A 100 9.61 20.78 -4.32
CA MET A 100 10.84 20.08 -4.67
C MET A 100 11.98 20.35 -3.67
N ASP A 101 12.08 21.56 -3.11
CA ASP A 101 13.15 21.88 -2.15
C ASP A 101 13.01 21.11 -0.84
N LEU A 102 11.78 20.99 -0.32
CA LEU A 102 11.50 20.13 0.83
C LEU A 102 11.82 18.67 0.51
N TYR A 103 11.42 18.20 -0.68
CA TYR A 103 11.74 16.84 -1.11
C TYR A 103 13.26 16.62 -1.18
N LYS A 104 14.04 17.54 -1.75
CA LYS A 104 15.51 17.44 -1.80
C LYS A 104 16.10 17.32 -0.40
N LYS A 105 15.67 18.17 0.54
CA LYS A 105 16.08 18.09 1.96
C LYS A 105 15.84 16.68 2.54
N ILE A 106 14.64 16.13 2.32
CA ILE A 106 14.27 14.77 2.78
C ILE A 106 15.19 13.71 2.16
N ILE A 107 15.41 13.78 0.84
CA ILE A 107 16.20 12.79 0.11
C ILE A 107 17.68 12.85 0.43
N ASP A 108 18.23 14.04 0.63
CA ASP A 108 19.64 14.22 0.98
C ASP A 108 19.94 13.51 2.31
N GLU A 109 19.16 13.81 3.34
CA GLU A 109 19.33 13.16 4.64
C GLU A 109 19.07 11.65 4.58
N ALA A 110 18.04 11.22 3.84
CA ALA A 110 17.73 9.80 3.67
C ALA A 110 18.87 9.03 2.98
N ALA A 111 19.49 9.64 1.96
CA ALA A 111 20.62 9.06 1.25
C ALA A 111 21.87 8.98 2.13
N ASP A 112 22.19 10.06 2.86
CA ASP A 112 23.34 10.11 3.78
C ASP A 112 23.23 9.06 4.90
N ASN A 113 21.99 8.68 5.26
CA ASN A 113 21.70 7.67 6.27
C ASN A 113 21.34 6.28 5.70
N ASN A 114 21.61 6.03 4.41
CA ASN A 114 21.40 4.73 3.76
C ASN A 114 19.95 4.20 3.81
N THR A 115 18.94 5.09 3.75
CA THR A 115 17.55 4.67 3.53
C THR A 115 17.47 3.86 2.25
N TYR A 116 16.95 2.64 2.36
CA TYR A 116 16.92 1.69 1.25
C TYR A 116 15.87 2.08 0.20
N SER A 117 14.68 2.49 0.64
CA SER A 117 13.52 2.63 -0.24
C SER A 117 12.62 3.80 0.07
N ILE A 118 12.00 4.36 -0.98
CA ILE A 118 11.06 5.48 -0.87
C ILE A 118 9.82 5.21 -1.72
N LYS A 119 8.65 5.46 -1.12
CA LYS A 119 7.35 5.41 -1.80
C LYS A 119 6.76 6.81 -1.91
N LEU A 120 6.57 7.31 -3.13
CA LEU A 120 6.12 8.68 -3.42
C LEU A 120 4.59 8.87 -3.39
N SER A 121 3.87 8.00 -2.69
CA SER A 121 2.40 7.97 -2.69
C SER A 121 1.85 7.66 -1.32
N TRP A 122 0.82 8.40 -0.91
CA TRP A 122 0.07 8.13 0.30
C TRP A 122 -1.44 8.27 0.09
N ARG A 123 -2.03 9.46 0.23
CA ARG A 123 -3.48 9.67 0.18
C ARG A 123 -3.97 10.13 -1.19
N GLY A 124 -3.20 11.00 -1.83
CA GLY A 124 -3.52 11.59 -3.13
C GLY A 124 -2.98 10.80 -4.33
N GLU A 125 -2.90 11.48 -5.47
CA GLU A 125 -2.42 10.97 -6.74
C GLU A 125 -1.05 11.58 -7.08
N PRO A 126 0.06 10.80 -7.03
CA PRO A 126 1.40 11.31 -7.31
C PRO A 126 1.55 11.95 -8.69
N LEU A 127 0.84 11.47 -9.71
CA LEU A 127 0.92 12.03 -11.07
C LEU A 127 0.44 13.48 -11.17
N LEU A 128 -0.25 14.01 -10.15
CA LEU A 128 -0.59 15.44 -10.06
C LEU A 128 0.59 16.32 -9.62
N ASN A 129 1.69 15.75 -9.11
CA ASN A 129 2.88 16.54 -8.81
C ASN A 129 3.68 16.77 -10.11
N PRO A 130 3.83 18.03 -10.57
CA PRO A 130 4.56 18.33 -11.81
C PRO A 130 6.04 17.91 -11.76
N ASN A 131 6.61 17.82 -10.56
CA ASN A 131 8.00 17.42 -10.34
C ASN A 131 8.18 15.92 -10.13
N LEU A 132 7.14 15.07 -10.21
CA LEU A 132 7.25 13.63 -9.86
C LEU A 132 8.41 12.92 -10.58
N VAL A 133 8.58 13.16 -11.88
CA VAL A 133 9.67 12.56 -12.68
C VAL A 133 11.04 13.01 -12.15
N GLU A 134 11.18 14.29 -11.81
CA GLU A 134 12.42 14.85 -11.26
C GLU A 134 12.67 14.38 -9.82
N MET A 135 11.61 14.21 -9.01
CA MET A 135 11.71 13.60 -7.68
C MET A 135 12.33 12.20 -7.78
N ILE A 136 11.83 11.36 -8.71
CA ILE A 136 12.37 10.02 -8.93
C ILE A 136 13.84 10.10 -9.34
N LYS A 137 14.18 10.90 -10.36
CA LYS A 137 15.57 11.07 -10.84
C LYS A 137 16.50 11.53 -9.72
N TYR A 138 16.06 12.48 -8.90
CA TYR A 138 16.84 13.01 -7.78
C TYR A 138 17.13 11.93 -6.74
N ALA A 139 16.11 11.16 -6.31
CA ALA A 139 16.31 10.05 -5.38
C ALA A 139 17.26 8.98 -5.95
N LYS A 140 17.14 8.64 -7.24
CA LYS A 140 18.08 7.70 -7.88
C LYS A 140 19.49 8.26 -7.93
N LYS A 141 19.67 9.54 -8.29
CA LYS A 141 20.97 10.23 -8.33
C LYS A 141 21.65 10.25 -6.96
N LYS A 142 20.88 10.43 -5.88
CA LYS A 142 21.36 10.42 -4.50
C LYS A 142 21.63 9.01 -3.95
N GLY A 143 21.32 7.97 -4.70
CA GLY A 143 21.69 6.58 -4.36
C GLY A 143 20.58 5.76 -3.69
N ILE A 144 19.35 6.29 -3.61
CA ILE A 144 18.19 5.52 -3.12
C ILE A 144 17.97 4.30 -4.02
N LYS A 145 17.96 3.11 -3.41
CA LYS A 145 18.05 1.84 -4.14
C LYS A 145 16.71 1.41 -4.74
N ASP A 146 15.59 1.74 -4.10
CA ASP A 146 14.24 1.36 -4.55
C ASP A 146 13.27 2.56 -4.45
N VAL A 147 12.79 3.06 -5.59
CA VAL A 147 11.81 4.15 -5.67
C VAL A 147 10.53 3.66 -6.32
N ALA A 148 9.41 3.87 -5.65
CA ALA A 148 8.11 3.37 -6.07
C ALA A 148 6.99 4.39 -5.88
N PHE A 149 5.87 4.22 -6.58
CA PHE A 149 4.62 4.87 -6.20
C PHE A 149 3.39 4.05 -6.61
N LEU A 150 2.26 4.35 -5.98
CA LEU A 150 0.93 3.88 -6.33
C LEU A 150 0.18 5.03 -7.03
N THR A 151 -0.47 4.73 -8.15
CA THR A 151 -1.24 5.68 -8.95
C THR A 151 -2.57 5.06 -9.38
N ASN A 152 -3.53 5.90 -9.70
CA ASN A 152 -4.75 5.54 -10.39
C ASN A 152 -4.62 5.53 -11.93
N ALA A 153 -3.43 5.83 -12.46
CA ALA A 153 -3.06 5.79 -13.88
C ALA A 153 -3.76 6.78 -14.81
N GLU A 154 -4.69 7.59 -14.31
CA GLU A 154 -5.58 8.38 -15.19
C GLU A 154 -4.81 9.42 -16.01
N LEU A 155 -3.75 9.99 -15.42
CA LEU A 155 -2.88 11.00 -16.03
C LEU A 155 -1.70 10.39 -16.83
N LEU A 156 -1.66 9.07 -17.02
CA LEU A 156 -0.69 8.46 -17.90
C LEU A 156 -1.04 8.74 -19.37
N ASN A 157 -0.03 9.18 -20.11
CA ASN A 157 0.00 9.29 -21.56
C ASN A 157 1.39 8.85 -22.04
N ASP A 158 1.62 8.81 -23.35
CA ASP A 158 2.87 8.31 -23.93
C ASP A 158 4.09 9.08 -23.44
N LYS A 159 4.01 10.42 -23.40
CA LYS A 159 5.08 11.28 -22.91
C LYS A 159 5.40 10.98 -21.44
N LYS A 160 4.39 10.99 -20.57
CA LYS A 160 4.57 10.72 -19.14
C LYS A 160 5.07 9.31 -18.90
N SER A 161 4.59 8.33 -19.66
CA SER A 161 5.04 6.94 -19.59
C SER A 161 6.52 6.83 -19.91
N LYS A 162 6.96 7.44 -21.03
CA LYS A 162 8.38 7.50 -21.42
C LYS A 162 9.24 8.15 -20.33
N GLU A 163 8.82 9.31 -19.83
CA GLU A 163 9.54 10.03 -18.76
C GLU A 163 9.69 9.18 -17.49
N LEU A 164 8.63 8.47 -17.08
CA LEU A 164 8.65 7.61 -15.90
C LEU A 164 9.56 6.38 -16.10
N ILE A 165 9.51 5.75 -17.27
CA ILE A 165 10.39 4.62 -17.61
C ILE A 165 11.86 5.04 -17.58
N GLU A 166 12.17 6.23 -18.10
CA GLU A 166 13.54 6.76 -18.17
C GLU A 166 14.02 7.37 -16.85
N SER A 167 13.13 7.66 -15.91
CA SER A 167 13.47 8.28 -14.61
C SER A 167 14.28 7.37 -13.68
N GLY A 168 14.32 6.06 -13.95
CA GLY A 168 14.90 5.06 -13.06
C GLY A 168 13.94 4.55 -11.98
N LEU A 169 12.64 4.80 -12.12
CA LEU A 169 11.58 4.24 -11.28
C LEU A 169 11.70 2.72 -11.18
N ASP A 170 11.63 2.19 -9.97
CA ASP A 170 11.73 0.75 -9.74
C ASP A 170 10.36 0.07 -9.85
N TRP A 171 9.30 0.72 -9.34
CA TRP A 171 7.94 0.17 -9.34
C TRP A 171 6.87 1.23 -9.60
N ILE A 172 5.92 0.85 -10.44
CA ILE A 172 4.64 1.54 -10.57
C ILE A 172 3.53 0.58 -10.17
N SER A 173 2.70 1.00 -9.23
CA SER A 173 1.53 0.24 -8.80
C SER A 173 0.27 0.93 -9.27
N ILE A 174 -0.61 0.19 -9.91
CA ILE A 174 -1.87 0.68 -10.45
C ILE A 174 -2.98 0.25 -9.51
N SER A 175 -3.69 1.23 -8.97
CA SER A 175 -4.88 1.00 -8.18
C SER A 175 -6.04 0.62 -9.11
N ALA A 176 -6.56 -0.60 -8.99
CA ALA A 176 -7.72 -1.04 -9.76
C ALA A 176 -8.61 -1.95 -8.92
N ASP A 177 -9.86 -1.52 -8.70
CA ASP A 177 -10.82 -2.25 -7.88
C ASP A 177 -11.98 -2.75 -8.74
N GLY A 178 -12.00 -4.05 -9.01
CA GLY A 178 -13.02 -4.68 -9.85
C GLY A 178 -12.80 -4.49 -11.36
N THR A 179 -13.81 -4.82 -12.14
CA THR A 179 -13.81 -4.79 -13.61
C THR A 179 -15.03 -4.06 -14.15
N ASP A 180 -14.92 -3.49 -15.36
CA ASP A 180 -16.02 -2.86 -16.10
C ASP A 180 -16.82 -1.86 -15.24
N GLU A 181 -18.13 -2.10 -15.07
CA GLU A 181 -19.03 -1.23 -14.31
C GLU A 181 -18.63 -1.09 -12.83
N ILE A 182 -18.16 -2.19 -12.19
CA ILE A 182 -17.72 -2.15 -10.80
C ILE A 182 -16.53 -1.20 -10.66
N TYR A 183 -15.55 -1.34 -11.56
CA TYR A 183 -14.40 -0.42 -11.60
C TYR A 183 -14.85 1.01 -11.86
N ASN A 184 -15.69 1.24 -12.87
CA ASN A 184 -16.15 2.59 -13.25
C ASN A 184 -16.92 3.28 -12.11
N LYS A 185 -17.64 2.49 -11.30
CA LYS A 185 -18.38 2.96 -10.12
C LYS A 185 -17.46 3.28 -8.95
N ILE A 186 -16.48 2.42 -8.69
CA ILE A 186 -15.54 2.58 -7.56
C ILE A 186 -14.49 3.66 -7.85
N ARG A 187 -13.90 3.65 -9.04
CA ARG A 187 -12.77 4.50 -9.45
C ARG A 187 -13.19 5.69 -10.31
N PHE A 188 -14.41 6.18 -10.11
CA PHE A 188 -14.96 7.33 -10.85
C PHE A 188 -14.02 8.56 -10.80
N PRO A 189 -13.79 9.26 -11.94
CA PRO A 189 -14.47 9.09 -13.24
C PRO A 189 -13.83 8.07 -14.20
N ALA A 190 -12.73 7.42 -13.81
CA ALA A 190 -11.98 6.56 -14.73
C ALA A 190 -12.79 5.38 -15.26
N LYS A 191 -12.45 4.97 -16.49
CA LYS A 191 -13.03 3.81 -17.14
C LYS A 191 -12.06 2.64 -17.16
N PHE A 192 -12.57 1.44 -16.92
CA PHE A 192 -11.78 0.23 -16.85
C PHE A 192 -10.99 -0.02 -18.13
N ASN A 193 -11.67 0.00 -19.29
CA ASN A 193 -11.06 -0.26 -20.58
C ASN A 193 -9.98 0.78 -20.92
N GLU A 194 -10.23 2.06 -20.67
CA GLU A 194 -9.24 3.13 -20.86
C GLU A 194 -8.01 2.92 -19.98
N THR A 195 -8.21 2.52 -18.73
CA THR A 195 -7.11 2.22 -17.81
C THR A 195 -6.28 1.04 -18.33
N ILE A 196 -6.92 -0.04 -18.78
CA ILE A 196 -6.24 -1.20 -19.37
C ILE A 196 -5.39 -0.78 -20.58
N GLU A 197 -5.93 0.02 -21.50
CA GLU A 197 -5.19 0.48 -22.68
C GLU A 197 -4.00 1.39 -22.32
N LYS A 198 -4.16 2.28 -21.32
CA LYS A 198 -3.04 3.09 -20.79
C LYS A 198 -1.92 2.19 -20.26
N ILE A 199 -2.24 1.13 -19.51
CA ILE A 199 -1.21 0.23 -18.96
C ILE A 199 -0.59 -0.67 -20.03
N LYS A 200 -1.36 -1.14 -21.03
CA LYS A 200 -0.79 -1.83 -22.20
C LYS A 200 0.22 -0.95 -22.94
N THR A 201 -0.14 0.32 -23.16
CA THR A 201 0.73 1.30 -23.81
C THR A 201 1.98 1.55 -22.97
N PHE A 202 1.84 1.75 -21.66
CA PHE A 202 2.96 1.89 -20.74
C PHE A 202 3.93 0.69 -20.81
N LYS A 203 3.39 -0.54 -20.77
CA LYS A 203 4.18 -1.77 -20.90
C LYS A 203 4.87 -1.87 -22.26
N LYS A 204 4.16 -1.57 -23.35
CA LYS A 204 4.71 -1.57 -24.71
C LYS A 204 5.91 -0.63 -24.81
N ILE A 205 5.78 0.62 -24.39
CA ILE A 205 6.88 1.61 -24.42
C ILE A 205 8.08 1.11 -23.62
N ARG A 206 7.85 0.51 -22.44
CA ARG A 206 8.92 -0.03 -21.60
C ARG A 206 9.67 -1.16 -22.30
N ASP A 207 8.92 -2.10 -22.88
CA ASP A 207 9.47 -3.30 -23.52
C ASP A 207 10.19 -2.94 -24.84
N GLU A 208 9.65 -2.01 -25.64
CA GLU A 208 10.31 -1.47 -26.85
C GLU A 208 11.64 -0.78 -26.52
N LYS A 209 11.74 -0.14 -25.36
CA LYS A 209 12.99 0.41 -24.82
C LYS A 209 13.93 -0.62 -24.21
N LYS A 210 13.57 -1.91 -24.28
CA LYS A 210 14.30 -3.04 -23.70
C LYS A 210 14.55 -2.85 -22.18
N GLN A 211 13.67 -2.13 -21.49
CA GLN A 211 13.74 -1.93 -20.06
C GLN A 211 12.96 -3.04 -19.34
N THR A 212 13.52 -3.55 -18.24
CA THR A 212 12.81 -4.46 -17.34
C THR A 212 12.10 -3.72 -16.20
N LYS A 213 12.28 -2.40 -16.13
CA LYS A 213 11.76 -1.51 -15.10
C LYS A 213 11.11 -0.26 -15.69
N PRO A 214 10.14 0.36 -14.99
CA PRO A 214 9.61 -0.05 -13.69
C PRO A 214 8.82 -1.37 -13.78
N LEU A 215 8.82 -2.10 -12.67
CA LEU A 215 7.95 -3.26 -12.51
C LEU A 215 6.51 -2.75 -12.39
N ILE A 216 5.63 -3.31 -13.22
CA ILE A 216 4.23 -2.90 -13.29
C ILE A 216 3.43 -3.83 -12.40
N ARG A 217 2.81 -3.27 -11.38
CA ARG A 217 1.93 -4.00 -10.46
C ARG A 217 0.51 -3.47 -10.61
N VAL A 218 -0.50 -4.34 -10.58
CA VAL A 218 -1.87 -3.92 -10.25
C VAL A 218 -2.21 -4.31 -8.81
N GLN A 219 -2.99 -3.48 -8.12
CA GLN A 219 -3.42 -3.68 -6.76
C GLN A 219 -4.93 -3.42 -6.62
N SER A 220 -5.66 -4.42 -6.10
CA SER A 220 -7.10 -4.34 -5.81
C SER A 220 -7.38 -4.60 -4.32
N ILE A 221 -8.52 -4.14 -3.83
CA ILE A 221 -9.11 -4.64 -2.58
C ILE A 221 -9.90 -5.93 -2.82
N LEU A 222 -10.01 -6.77 -1.79
CA LEU A 222 -10.63 -8.10 -1.87
C LEU A 222 -12.13 -8.02 -2.21
N THR A 223 -12.88 -7.12 -1.57
CA THR A 223 -14.32 -6.94 -1.83
C THR A 223 -14.64 -6.61 -3.28
N ALA A 224 -13.79 -5.83 -3.94
CA ALA A 224 -13.98 -5.46 -5.34
C ALA A 224 -13.82 -6.64 -6.31
N LEU A 225 -13.20 -7.74 -5.85
CA LEU A 225 -13.03 -8.97 -6.62
C LEU A 225 -14.09 -10.03 -6.31
N GLU A 226 -15.11 -9.72 -5.49
CA GLU A 226 -16.05 -10.72 -4.99
C GLU A 226 -16.78 -11.45 -6.10
N ASN A 227 -17.34 -10.69 -7.03
CA ASN A 227 -18.23 -11.21 -8.07
C ASN A 227 -17.51 -11.65 -9.35
N ASN A 228 -16.26 -11.23 -9.57
CA ASN A 228 -15.58 -11.51 -10.85
C ASN A 228 -14.04 -11.56 -10.79
N SER A 229 -13.49 -12.25 -9.79
CA SER A 229 -12.03 -12.37 -9.62
C SER A 229 -11.29 -12.99 -10.83
N SER A 230 -11.92 -13.93 -11.55
CA SER A 230 -11.33 -14.56 -12.74
C SER A 230 -11.20 -13.56 -13.89
N LYS A 231 -12.25 -12.78 -14.18
CA LYS A 231 -12.19 -11.73 -15.21
C LYS A 231 -11.13 -10.70 -14.83
N PHE A 232 -11.08 -10.25 -13.57
CA PHE A 232 -10.05 -9.34 -13.12
C PHE A 232 -8.65 -9.88 -13.41
N TYR A 233 -8.36 -11.12 -13.01
CA TYR A 233 -7.06 -11.73 -13.27
C TYR A 233 -6.75 -11.79 -14.77
N LYS A 234 -7.67 -12.31 -15.59
CA LYS A 234 -7.50 -12.42 -17.05
C LYS A 234 -7.30 -11.07 -17.72
N SER A 235 -7.95 -10.01 -17.23
CA SER A 235 -7.79 -8.65 -17.77
C SER A 235 -6.39 -8.09 -17.53
N TRP A 236 -5.70 -8.50 -16.47
CA TRP A 236 -4.37 -7.97 -16.11
C TRP A 236 -3.22 -8.93 -16.45
N GLU A 237 -3.50 -10.23 -16.60
CA GLU A 237 -2.49 -11.22 -16.96
C GLU A 237 -1.83 -10.87 -18.29
N GLY A 238 -0.51 -10.92 -18.33
CA GLY A 238 0.28 -10.55 -19.51
C GLY A 238 0.46 -9.03 -19.71
N ILE A 239 -0.32 -8.20 -19.03
CA ILE A 239 -0.22 -6.73 -19.09
C ILE A 239 0.62 -6.17 -17.94
N VAL A 240 0.63 -6.85 -16.79
CA VAL A 240 1.40 -6.45 -15.61
C VAL A 240 2.38 -7.54 -15.17
N ASP A 241 3.46 -7.15 -14.48
CA ASP A 241 4.42 -8.10 -13.90
C ASP A 241 3.88 -8.80 -12.65
N LYS A 242 2.95 -8.14 -11.92
CA LYS A 242 2.43 -8.67 -10.66
C LYS A 242 1.00 -8.19 -10.39
N ILE A 243 0.13 -9.12 -9.97
CA ILE A 243 -1.24 -8.84 -9.54
C ILE A 243 -1.29 -9.06 -8.03
N ASN A 244 -1.58 -7.99 -7.29
CA ASN A 244 -1.68 -8.05 -5.85
C ASN A 244 -3.08 -7.67 -5.38
N VAL A 245 -3.46 -8.28 -4.27
CA VAL A 245 -4.74 -8.01 -3.63
C VAL A 245 -4.48 -7.76 -2.16
N ILE A 246 -5.16 -6.75 -1.64
CA ILE A 246 -5.13 -6.42 -0.22
C ILE A 246 -6.47 -6.70 0.43
N SER A 247 -6.42 -7.02 1.72
CA SER A 247 -7.61 -7.15 2.55
C SER A 247 -8.35 -5.82 2.67
N ASP A 248 -9.63 -5.89 3.01
CA ASP A 248 -10.44 -4.70 3.17
C ASP A 248 -10.14 -4.07 4.54
N HIS A 249 -9.68 -2.83 4.52
CA HIS A 249 -9.38 -2.07 5.73
C HIS A 249 -10.52 -1.12 6.07
N ILE A 250 -10.81 -0.95 7.36
CA ILE A 250 -11.64 0.17 7.81
C ILE A 250 -10.94 1.46 7.43
N ARG A 251 -11.68 2.32 6.73
CA ARG A 251 -11.31 3.71 6.44
C ARG A 251 -12.37 4.69 6.93
N ASP A 252 -13.36 4.16 7.67
CA ASP A 252 -14.50 4.89 8.20
C ASP A 252 -14.25 5.26 9.67
N TYR A 253 -14.27 6.56 9.94
CA TYR A 253 -14.06 7.15 11.26
C TYR A 253 -15.32 7.18 12.13
N GLU A 254 -16.48 6.85 11.56
CA GLU A 254 -17.75 6.72 12.27
C GLU A 254 -17.89 5.35 12.97
N THR A 255 -16.93 4.46 12.76
CA THR A 255 -16.92 3.16 13.44
C THR A 255 -16.83 3.36 14.96
N ASP A 256 -17.85 2.88 15.68
CA ASP A 256 -17.83 2.82 17.14
C ASP A 256 -16.75 1.85 17.62
N THR A 257 -15.58 2.41 17.93
CA THR A 257 -14.39 1.66 18.38
C THR A 257 -14.64 0.84 19.64
N LYS A 258 -15.70 1.12 20.42
CA LYS A 258 -16.08 0.34 21.61
C LYS A 258 -16.59 -1.06 21.28
N LYS A 259 -17.06 -1.29 20.05
CA LYS A 259 -17.55 -2.59 19.58
C LYS A 259 -16.49 -3.43 18.90
N ILE A 260 -15.25 -2.93 18.84
CA ILE A 260 -14.14 -3.60 18.17
C ILE A 260 -13.40 -4.45 19.18
N GLU A 261 -13.29 -5.75 18.88
CA GLU A 261 -12.36 -6.62 19.60
C GLU A 261 -10.96 -6.53 18.97
N TYR A 262 -9.93 -6.34 19.79
CA TYR A 262 -8.55 -6.20 19.36
C TYR A 262 -7.75 -7.47 19.62
N ASN A 263 -6.75 -7.72 18.80
CA ASN A 263 -5.79 -8.79 19.01
C ASN A 263 -4.74 -8.32 20.03
N GLU A 264 -4.77 -8.89 21.24
CA GLU A 264 -3.86 -8.55 22.35
C GLU A 264 -2.38 -8.80 22.01
N MET A 265 -2.11 -9.75 21.11
CA MET A 265 -0.76 -10.06 20.62
C MET A 265 -0.37 -9.23 19.38
N PHE A 266 -1.20 -8.26 18.96
CA PHE A 266 -0.88 -7.44 17.81
C PHE A 266 0.32 -6.54 18.09
N LEU A 267 1.30 -6.63 17.19
CA LEU A 267 2.46 -5.76 17.19
C LEU A 267 2.57 -5.07 15.83
N CYS A 268 2.39 -3.74 15.83
CA CYS A 268 2.52 -2.97 14.61
C CYS A 268 3.99 -2.86 14.19
N PRO A 269 4.34 -3.24 12.95
CA PRO A 269 5.72 -3.15 12.52
C PRO A 269 6.16 -1.74 12.10
N LYS A 270 5.20 -0.86 11.77
CA LYS A 270 5.47 0.44 11.12
C LYS A 270 6.39 1.37 11.93
N PRO A 271 6.20 1.57 13.26
CA PRO A 271 7.03 2.48 14.06
C PRO A 271 8.52 2.10 14.10
N PHE A 272 8.84 0.85 13.79
CA PHE A 272 10.19 0.28 13.84
C PHE A 272 10.87 0.25 12.46
N GLN A 273 10.13 0.49 11.38
CA GLN A 273 10.62 0.34 10.00
C GLN A 273 10.70 1.65 9.23
N ARG A 274 9.68 2.51 9.40
CA ARG A 274 9.37 3.55 8.41
C ARG A 274 8.79 4.81 9.03
N LEU A 275 8.85 5.90 8.27
CA LEU A 275 8.15 7.15 8.54
C LEU A 275 7.24 7.53 7.36
N THR A 276 6.15 8.21 7.66
CA THR A 276 5.23 8.79 6.68
C THR A 276 5.31 10.31 6.75
N ILE A 277 5.74 10.95 5.66
CA ILE A 277 5.97 12.40 5.58
C ILE A 277 4.93 12.99 4.62
N GLY A 278 4.07 13.87 5.14
CA GLY A 278 3.06 14.60 4.38
C GLY A 278 3.68 15.63 3.44
N HIS A 279 2.88 16.10 2.48
CA HIS A 279 3.30 17.13 1.52
C HIS A 279 3.72 18.46 2.19
N ASP A 280 3.20 18.70 3.41
CA ASP A 280 3.44 19.87 4.26
C ASP A 280 4.62 19.69 5.24
N GLY A 281 5.35 18.58 5.16
CA GLY A 281 6.50 18.26 6.00
C GLY A 281 6.15 17.66 7.36
N LYS A 282 4.88 17.55 7.73
CA LYS A 282 4.50 16.84 8.96
C LYS A 282 4.83 15.36 8.85
N VAL A 283 5.41 14.80 9.91
CA VAL A 283 5.70 13.38 10.02
C VAL A 283 4.60 12.72 10.83
N HIS A 284 3.82 11.88 10.19
CA HIS A 284 2.71 11.16 10.80
C HIS A 284 3.18 9.83 11.42
N GLN A 285 2.47 9.36 12.45
CA GLN A 285 2.81 8.06 13.05
C GLN A 285 2.76 6.88 12.06
N CYS A 286 1.87 6.95 11.05
CA CYS A 286 1.77 5.98 9.96
C CYS A 286 0.80 6.45 8.86
N ILE A 287 0.72 5.69 7.77
CA ILE A 287 -0.25 5.90 6.67
C ILE A 287 -1.73 5.86 7.06
N ASN A 288 -2.10 5.34 8.23
CA ASN A 288 -3.49 5.32 8.69
C ASN A 288 -3.83 6.54 9.56
N ASP A 289 -2.84 7.38 9.89
CA ASP A 289 -3.05 8.60 10.65
C ASP A 289 -3.50 9.75 9.72
N TYR A 290 -4.68 9.57 9.11
CA TYR A 290 -5.15 10.50 8.10
C TYR A 290 -5.48 11.90 8.66
N ASP A 291 -6.01 12.01 9.87
CA ASP A 291 -6.28 13.34 10.45
C ASP A 291 -5.05 13.98 11.11
N GLY A 292 -3.91 13.29 11.16
CA GLY A 292 -2.75 13.78 11.89
C GLY A 292 -2.97 13.85 13.40
N LYS A 293 -3.68 12.88 13.98
CA LYS A 293 -3.96 12.85 15.43
C LYS A 293 -2.72 12.54 16.25
N ASN A 294 -1.68 11.99 15.63
CA ASN A 294 -0.41 11.75 16.29
C ASN A 294 0.78 12.08 15.36
N ILE A 295 1.16 13.36 15.39
CA ILE A 295 2.30 13.89 14.63
C ILE A 295 3.59 13.64 15.43
N LEU A 296 4.55 12.98 14.79
CA LEU A 296 5.85 12.66 15.37
C LEU A 296 6.83 13.83 15.33
N GLY A 297 6.65 14.75 14.37
CA GLY A 297 7.50 15.92 14.18
C GLY A 297 7.24 16.62 12.84
N ASN A 298 8.10 17.57 12.47
CA ASN A 298 7.99 18.30 11.21
C ASN A 298 9.37 18.49 10.56
N VAL A 299 9.55 17.95 9.34
CA VAL A 299 10.82 18.03 8.61
C VAL A 299 11.11 19.42 8.04
N LEU A 300 10.21 20.39 8.17
CA LEU A 300 10.50 21.80 7.92
C LEU A 300 11.46 22.36 8.98
N SER A 301 11.25 22.01 10.24
CA SER A 301 12.02 22.52 11.39
C SER A 301 12.98 21.51 12.01
N GLN A 302 12.84 20.22 11.68
CA GLN A 302 13.66 19.13 12.21
C GLN A 302 14.28 18.32 11.06
N SER A 303 15.36 17.61 11.35
CA SER A 303 15.87 16.50 10.54
C SER A 303 15.00 15.25 10.75
N ILE A 304 15.02 14.34 9.77
CA ILE A 304 14.38 13.03 9.88
C ILE A 304 14.96 12.25 11.06
N LYS A 305 16.27 12.37 11.32
CA LYS A 305 16.95 11.73 12.45
C LYS A 305 16.41 12.22 13.79
N GLU A 306 16.24 13.53 13.95
CA GLU A 306 15.64 14.11 15.16
C GLU A 306 14.21 13.62 15.37
N VAL A 307 13.41 13.48 14.30
CA VAL A 307 12.05 12.91 14.42
C VAL A 307 12.10 11.41 14.74
N TRP A 308 13.01 10.66 14.10
CA TRP A 308 13.14 9.21 14.26
C TRP A 308 13.55 8.79 15.67
N ASP A 309 14.49 9.54 16.26
CA ASP A 309 14.97 9.36 17.62
C ASP A 309 14.21 10.20 18.64
N GLY A 310 13.32 11.08 18.18
CA GLY A 310 12.62 12.05 19.02
C GLY A 310 11.68 11.40 20.02
N GLU A 311 11.31 12.20 21.03
CA GLU A 311 10.47 11.76 22.15
C GLU A 311 9.13 11.16 21.69
N GLN A 312 8.47 11.78 20.70
CA GLN A 312 7.17 11.32 20.21
C GLN A 312 7.25 9.92 19.58
N ASN A 313 8.28 9.66 18.77
CA ASN A 313 8.45 8.34 18.15
C ASN A 313 8.94 7.28 19.17
N ARG A 314 9.72 7.69 20.19
CA ARG A 314 10.04 6.82 21.34
C ARG A 314 8.79 6.44 22.13
N LYS A 315 7.92 7.41 22.42
CA LYS A 315 6.62 7.19 23.08
C LYS A 315 5.76 6.21 22.28
N LEU A 316 5.62 6.43 20.97
CA LEU A 316 4.90 5.52 20.07
C LEU A 316 5.45 4.09 20.15
N ARG A 317 6.77 3.90 20.01
CA ARG A 317 7.40 2.56 20.11
C ARG A 317 7.21 1.93 21.48
N ASN A 318 7.37 2.71 22.56
CA ASN A 318 7.18 2.22 23.93
C ASN A 318 5.74 1.79 24.20
N SER A 319 4.75 2.47 23.62
CA SER A 319 3.34 2.08 23.72
C SER A 319 3.07 0.69 23.13
N PHE A 320 3.81 0.29 22.08
CA PHE A 320 3.74 -1.07 21.55
C PHE A 320 4.49 -2.09 22.42
N LYS A 321 5.63 -1.71 23.02
CA LYS A 321 6.37 -2.57 23.96
C LYS A 321 5.57 -2.86 25.22
N ASN A 322 4.81 -1.88 25.69
CA ASN A 322 4.03 -1.94 26.92
C ASN A 322 2.57 -2.37 26.70
N HIS A 323 2.17 -2.69 25.45
CA HIS A 323 0.79 -3.03 25.08
C HIS A 323 -0.25 -1.94 25.42
N THR A 324 0.16 -0.67 25.50
CA THR A 324 -0.71 0.49 25.80
C THR A 324 -1.11 1.28 24.55
N PHE A 325 -0.69 0.85 23.35
CA PHE A 325 -0.82 1.60 22.10
C PHE A 325 -2.26 2.04 21.73
N LEU A 326 -3.29 1.25 22.07
CA LEU A 326 -4.70 1.62 21.85
C LEU A 326 -5.15 2.79 22.73
N LYS A 327 -4.64 2.84 23.97
CA LYS A 327 -4.93 3.92 24.92
C LYS A 327 -4.19 5.20 24.55
N GLU A 328 -2.94 5.07 24.14
CA GLU A 328 -2.05 6.21 23.93
C GLU A 328 -2.14 6.81 22.52
N ASN A 329 -2.58 6.04 21.52
CA ASN A 329 -2.57 6.48 20.12
C ASN A 329 -3.95 6.33 19.49
N VAL A 330 -4.69 7.43 19.40
CA VAL A 330 -6.07 7.45 18.89
C VAL A 330 -6.18 6.82 17.49
N SER A 331 -5.22 7.08 16.60
CA SER A 331 -5.22 6.53 15.24
C SER A 331 -5.04 5.00 15.19
N CYS A 332 -4.57 4.36 16.27
CA CYS A 332 -4.49 2.91 16.38
C CYS A 332 -5.85 2.25 16.64
N ASN A 333 -6.81 2.96 17.25
CA ASN A 333 -8.16 2.44 17.51
C ASN A 333 -8.97 2.21 16.23
N TYR A 334 -8.64 2.93 15.16
CA TYR A 334 -9.28 2.78 13.85
C TYR A 334 -8.51 1.84 12.92
N CYS A 335 -7.42 1.24 13.39
CA CYS A 335 -6.52 0.44 12.57
C CYS A 335 -6.98 -1.01 12.49
N SER A 336 -7.56 -1.41 11.35
CA SER A 336 -8.08 -2.76 11.20
C SER A 336 -7.03 -3.87 11.34
N TYR A 337 -5.75 -3.57 11.13
CA TYR A 337 -4.66 -4.52 11.37
C TYR A 337 -4.59 -5.01 12.84
N ALA A 338 -5.06 -4.19 13.79
CA ALA A 338 -5.05 -4.52 15.21
C ALA A 338 -6.27 -5.33 15.67
N PHE A 339 -7.26 -5.55 14.79
CA PHE A 339 -8.51 -6.18 15.19
C PHE A 339 -8.35 -7.70 15.35
N ALA A 340 -9.14 -8.26 16.28
CA ALA A 340 -9.26 -9.69 16.45
C ALA A 340 -9.97 -10.31 15.23
N GLN A 341 -9.50 -11.48 14.84
CA GLN A 341 -10.08 -12.25 13.75
C GLN A 341 -10.99 -13.34 14.31
N GLU A 342 -12.06 -13.65 13.58
CA GLU A 342 -12.88 -14.83 13.82
C GLU A 342 -12.03 -16.10 13.71
N LYS A 343 -12.40 -17.11 14.51
CA LYS A 343 -11.80 -18.44 14.40
C LYS A 343 -12.20 -19.13 13.10
N SER A 344 -13.40 -18.85 12.61
CA SER A 344 -13.93 -19.29 11.31
C SER A 344 -13.26 -18.55 10.15
N SER A 345 -12.91 -19.29 9.10
CA SER A 345 -12.37 -18.74 7.87
C SER A 345 -13.15 -19.24 6.66
N LEU A 346 -13.56 -18.35 5.78
CA LEU A 346 -14.14 -18.68 4.48
C LEU A 346 -13.03 -19.05 3.50
N THR A 347 -13.24 -20.06 2.66
CA THR A 347 -12.24 -20.39 1.62
C THR A 347 -12.70 -19.86 0.27
N LYS A 348 -11.85 -19.09 -0.41
CA LYS A 348 -12.09 -18.63 -1.79
C LYS A 348 -11.01 -19.13 -2.72
N ILE A 349 -11.42 -19.70 -3.84
CA ILE A 349 -10.50 -20.06 -4.93
C ILE A 349 -10.41 -18.87 -5.86
N VAL A 350 -9.20 -18.31 -6.03
CA VAL A 350 -8.91 -17.31 -7.05
C VAL A 350 -7.80 -17.88 -7.92
N GLU A 351 -8.14 -18.30 -9.15
CA GLU A 351 -7.19 -18.77 -10.17
C GLU A 351 -6.19 -19.82 -9.63
N GLY A 352 -6.71 -20.85 -8.96
CA GLY A 352 -5.92 -21.96 -8.39
C GLY A 352 -5.26 -21.67 -7.04
N LEU A 353 -5.40 -20.46 -6.48
CA LEU A 353 -5.02 -20.14 -5.10
C LEU A 353 -6.20 -20.35 -4.16
N ASN A 354 -6.02 -21.22 -3.16
CA ASN A 354 -6.97 -21.39 -2.06
C ASN A 354 -6.68 -20.35 -0.97
N LEU A 355 -7.39 -19.23 -1.00
CA LEU A 355 -7.28 -18.19 0.02
C LEU A 355 -8.20 -18.54 1.19
N LYS A 356 -7.66 -18.56 2.41
CA LYS A 356 -8.52 -18.45 3.60
C LYS A 356 -8.78 -16.98 3.85
N ILE A 357 -10.03 -16.63 4.02
CA ILE A 357 -10.47 -15.29 4.35
C ILE A 357 -11.09 -15.38 5.74
N LYS A 358 -10.40 -14.88 6.75
CA LYS A 358 -10.98 -14.67 8.07
C LYS A 358 -11.77 -13.37 8.06
N ARG A 359 -12.82 -13.28 8.87
CA ARG A 359 -13.43 -11.99 9.15
C ARG A 359 -12.77 -11.41 10.41
N TYR A 360 -12.55 -10.11 10.46
CA TYR A 360 -12.42 -9.40 11.72
C TYR A 360 -13.74 -9.52 12.46
N LYS A 361 -13.72 -9.70 13.78
CA LYS A 361 -14.95 -9.85 14.58
C LYS A 361 -15.91 -8.64 14.49
N SER A 362 -15.44 -7.53 13.91
CA SER A 362 -16.19 -6.33 13.52
C SER A 362 -16.61 -6.28 12.03
N ALA A 363 -16.84 -7.43 11.39
CA ALA A 363 -17.42 -7.62 10.04
C ALA A 363 -16.52 -7.42 8.79
N HIS A 364 -15.24 -7.05 8.94
CA HIS A 364 -14.33 -6.83 7.79
C HIS A 364 -13.59 -8.10 7.35
N LYS A 365 -13.10 -8.20 6.10
CA LYS A 365 -12.45 -9.42 5.57
C LYS A 365 -10.92 -9.31 5.58
N VAL A 366 -10.24 -10.40 5.95
CA VAL A 366 -8.76 -10.54 6.07
C VAL A 366 -8.32 -11.83 5.40
N VAL A 367 -7.15 -11.85 4.79
CA VAL A 367 -6.60 -13.08 4.20
C VAL A 367 -5.61 -13.78 5.14
N ASP A 368 -5.69 -15.10 5.23
CA ASP A 368 -4.82 -15.97 6.02
C ASP A 368 -4.26 -17.11 5.15
N ASN A 369 -3.03 -17.53 5.41
CA ASN A 369 -2.22 -18.40 4.55
C ASN A 369 -2.59 -19.91 4.63
N GLY A 370 -3.84 -20.30 4.29
CA GLY A 370 -4.18 -21.58 3.60
C GLY A 370 -5.08 -22.68 4.28
N LYS A 371 -6.10 -23.17 3.51
CA LYS A 371 -6.92 -24.46 3.45
C LYS A 371 -7.95 -24.94 4.53
N VAL A 372 -9.22 -25.37 4.33
CA VAL A 372 -10.32 -25.39 3.30
C VAL A 372 -11.65 -25.63 4.09
N LEU A 373 -12.80 -25.07 3.67
CA LEU A 373 -14.19 -25.63 3.56
C LEU A 373 -15.30 -24.53 3.65
N GLU A 374 -16.53 -24.93 3.29
CA GLU A 374 -17.61 -24.23 2.54
C GLU A 374 -18.35 -23.03 3.20
N THR A 375 -19.11 -22.32 2.34
CA THR A 375 -19.82 -21.01 2.48
C THR A 375 -21.03 -21.01 3.44
N PRO A 376 -21.47 -19.84 3.99
CA PRO A 376 -22.36 -18.90 3.26
C PRO A 376 -22.07 -17.39 3.43
N GLU A 377 -22.59 -16.65 2.44
CA GLU A 377 -23.03 -15.24 2.38
C GLU A 377 -22.50 -14.22 3.41
N SER A 378 -21.72 -13.25 2.93
CA SER A 378 -22.00 -11.84 3.22
C SER A 378 -21.22 -10.94 2.23
N LEU A 379 -21.96 -10.40 1.28
CA LEU A 379 -21.58 -9.19 0.56
C LEU A 379 -21.73 -8.01 1.53
N ILE A 380 -20.87 -7.01 1.39
CA ILE A 380 -21.21 -5.65 1.86
C ILE A 380 -22.51 -5.28 1.15
N PRO A 381 -23.59 -4.95 1.88
CA PRO A 381 -24.87 -4.76 1.23
C PRO A 381 -24.77 -3.52 0.32
N LEU A 382 -25.11 -3.73 -0.96
CA LEU A 382 -25.05 -2.73 -2.03
C LEU A 382 -25.87 -1.47 -1.71
N ASN A 383 -26.80 -1.56 -0.75
CA ASN A 383 -27.68 -0.49 -0.29
C ASN A 383 -26.93 0.72 0.31
N LYS A 384 -25.79 0.53 0.99
CA LYS A 384 -24.99 1.66 1.51
C LYS A 384 -24.39 2.51 0.39
N ILE A 385 -24.10 1.94 -0.78
CA ILE A 385 -23.51 2.69 -1.90
C ILE A 385 -24.54 3.66 -2.53
N GLU A 386 -25.84 3.35 -2.46
CA GLU A 386 -26.89 4.25 -2.96
C GLU A 386 -27.17 5.41 -2.01
N GLU A 387 -27.05 5.19 -0.70
CA GLU A 387 -27.17 6.23 0.31
C GLU A 387 -26.06 7.29 0.15
N TYR A 388 -24.81 6.83 -0.05
CA TYR A 388 -23.68 7.70 -0.40
C TYR A 388 -23.89 8.45 -1.73
N ARG A 389 -24.49 7.82 -2.75
CA ARG A 389 -24.83 8.50 -4.02
C ARG A 389 -25.88 9.61 -3.84
N LYS A 390 -26.83 9.45 -2.91
CA LYS A 390 -27.84 10.46 -2.61
C LYS A 390 -27.25 11.67 -1.88
N MET A 391 -26.30 11.45 -0.95
CA MET A 391 -25.61 12.54 -0.25
C MET A 391 -24.78 13.40 -1.21
N LEU A 392 -24.03 12.78 -2.14
CA LEU A 392 -23.20 13.50 -3.11
C LEU A 392 -24.01 14.30 -4.15
N LYS A 393 -25.27 13.92 -4.42
CA LYS A 393 -26.16 14.71 -5.29
C LYS A 393 -26.65 16.00 -4.61
N LYS A 394 -26.84 15.99 -3.28
CA LYS A 394 -27.26 17.16 -2.51
C LYS A 394 -26.18 18.26 -2.44
N GLU A 395 -24.89 17.91 -2.47
CA GLU A 395 -23.81 18.90 -2.43
C GLU A 395 -23.53 19.58 -3.79
N ASN A 396 -24.01 19.04 -4.91
CA ASN A 396 -23.87 19.67 -6.23
C ASN A 396 -25.13 20.46 -6.65
N SER A 397 -26.10 20.62 -5.74
CA SER A 397 -27.36 21.35 -5.99
C SER A 397 -27.51 22.63 -5.15
N ASN A 398 -26.42 23.12 -4.54
CA ASN A 398 -26.35 24.42 -3.87
C ASN A 398 -25.25 25.28 -4.47
#